data_AF-A0A3B9GSC8-F1
#
_entry.id   AF-A0A3B9GSC8-F1
#
_cell.length_a   1.000
_cell.length_b   1.000
_cell.length_c   1.000
_cell.angle_alpha   90.00
_cell.angle_beta   90.00
_cell.angle_gamma   90.00
#
_symmetry.space_group_name_H-M   'P 1'
#
loop_
_entity.id
_entity.type
_entity.pdbx_description
1 polymer ?
#
loop_
_entity_poly.entity_id
_entity_poly.type
_entity_poly.pdbx_seq_one_letter_code
_entity_poly.pdbx_strand_id
1 'polypeptide(L)'
;MRKKKLKHLFVDSIPASLQDGVVYVCLKHNIVSHLCACGCGHRIDTPIDIDEWKLLYNGKGISLLPSIGNWDIPCHSHYFITNDVAVPCENKCKRHKKRFLKLWWYK
;
A
#
# COMPACT_ATOMS: atom_id res chain seq x y z
N MET A 1 11.07 3.60 11.40
CA MET A 1 10.90 4.31 10.10
C MET A 1 10.49 5.75 10.39
N ARG A 2 10.91 6.73 9.57
CA ARG A 2 10.47 8.13 9.63
C ARG A 2 9.45 8.41 8.53
N LYS A 3 8.72 9.54 8.64
CA LYS A 3 7.83 10.00 7.56
C LYS A 3 8.61 10.22 6.27
N LYS A 4 8.07 9.78 5.13
CA LYS A 4 8.72 9.87 3.82
C LYS A 4 7.72 10.29 2.76
N LYS A 5 8.06 11.30 1.96
CA LYS A 5 7.26 11.68 0.78
C LYS A 5 7.52 10.67 -0.34
N LEU A 6 6.45 10.28 -1.01
CA LEU A 6 6.42 9.35 -2.12
C LEU A 6 5.94 10.08 -3.38
N LYS A 7 6.14 9.45 -4.54
CA LYS A 7 5.52 9.83 -5.80
C LYS A 7 4.72 8.65 -6.31
N HIS A 8 3.45 8.86 -6.64
CA HIS A 8 2.68 7.83 -7.30
C HIS A 8 2.82 7.93 -8.82
N LEU A 9 2.77 6.79 -9.50
CA LEU A 9 2.75 6.68 -10.96
C LEU A 9 1.70 5.66 -11.36
N PHE A 10 0.75 6.07 -12.20
CA PHE A 10 -0.17 5.14 -12.84
C PHE A 10 0.51 4.49 -14.05
N VAL A 11 0.47 3.18 -14.11
CA VAL A 11 1.13 2.38 -15.15
C VAL A 11 0.22 1.25 -15.63
N ASP A 12 0.35 0.87 -16.90
CA ASP A 12 -0.39 -0.26 -17.47
C ASP A 12 0.16 -1.62 -17.02
N SER A 13 1.44 -1.65 -16.63
CA SER A 13 2.13 -2.82 -16.09
C SER A 13 3.18 -2.40 -15.06
N ILE A 14 3.31 -3.15 -13.98
CA ILE A 14 4.34 -2.92 -12.96
C ILE A 14 5.72 -3.25 -13.57
N PRO A 15 6.70 -2.33 -13.52
CA PRO A 15 8.03 -2.60 -14.06
C PRO A 15 8.77 -3.67 -13.25
N ALA A 16 9.72 -4.34 -13.89
CA ALA A 16 10.53 -5.38 -13.23
C ALA A 16 11.38 -4.81 -12.08
N SER A 17 11.94 -3.62 -12.27
CA SER A 17 12.71 -2.88 -11.26
C SER A 17 11.91 -1.69 -10.73
N LEU A 18 11.67 -1.68 -9.42
CA LEU A 18 10.99 -0.57 -8.74
C LEU A 18 12.00 0.47 -8.25
N GLN A 19 11.62 1.75 -8.29
CA GLN A 19 12.41 2.83 -7.73
C GLN A 19 12.01 3.14 -6.29
N ASP A 20 12.98 3.50 -5.45
CA ASP A 20 12.72 3.92 -4.08
C ASP A 20 11.92 5.23 -4.06
N GLY A 21 10.95 5.33 -3.15
CA GLY A 21 10.07 6.48 -3.04
C GLY A 21 9.00 6.59 -4.13
N VAL A 22 8.88 5.61 -5.03
CA VAL A 22 7.84 5.57 -6.07
C VAL A 22 6.83 4.48 -5.77
N VAL A 23 5.54 4.82 -5.90
CA VAL A 23 4.41 3.91 -5.77
C VAL A 23 3.78 3.72 -7.14
N TYR A 24 3.91 2.52 -7.69
CA TYR A 24 3.36 2.16 -8.99
C TYR A 24 1.95 1.63 -8.80
N VAL A 25 0.98 2.27 -9.44
CA VAL A 25 -0.43 1.89 -9.40
C VAL A 25 -0.82 1.32 -10.75
N CYS A 26 -1.15 0.04 -10.78
CA CYS A 26 -1.64 -0.64 -11.98
C CYS A 26 -3.10 -1.01 -11.80
N LEU A 27 -3.99 -0.12 -12.27
CA LEU A 27 -5.44 -0.33 -12.19
C LEU A 27 -5.90 -1.50 -13.06
N LYS A 28 -5.23 -1.76 -14.18
CA LYS A 28 -5.56 -2.89 -15.07
C LYS A 28 -5.49 -4.25 -14.35
N HIS A 29 -4.54 -4.40 -13.43
CA HIS A 29 -4.33 -5.63 -12.68
C HIS A 29 -4.72 -5.48 -11.21
N ASN A 30 -5.39 -4.39 -10.84
CA ASN A 30 -5.77 -4.05 -9.47
C ASN A 30 -4.62 -4.27 -8.47
N ILE A 31 -3.44 -3.73 -8.74
CA ILE A 31 -2.28 -3.92 -7.88
C ILE A 31 -1.51 -2.62 -7.72
N VAL A 32 -0.98 -2.42 -6.52
CA VAL A 32 -0.04 -1.33 -6.21
C VAL A 32 1.27 -1.96 -5.75
N SER A 33 2.38 -1.47 -6.30
CA SER A 33 3.71 -1.99 -5.99
C SER A 33 4.67 -0.86 -5.65
N HIS A 34 5.47 -1.05 -4.62
CA HIS A 34 6.52 -0.10 -4.23
C HIS A 34 7.65 -0.81 -3.49
N LEU A 35 8.80 -0.15 -3.40
CA LEU A 35 9.83 -0.56 -2.45
C LEU A 35 9.42 -0.13 -1.04
N CYS A 36 9.69 -0.99 -0.06
CA CYS A 36 9.31 -0.79 1.33
C CYS A 36 9.72 0.60 1.81
N ALA A 37 8.75 1.38 2.28
CA ALA A 37 8.94 2.78 2.63
C ALA A 37 9.92 3.01 3.80
N CYS A 38 10.28 1.95 4.54
CA CYS A 38 11.32 2.04 5.56
C CYS A 38 12.74 2.19 4.97
N GLY A 39 12.93 1.88 3.68
CA GLY A 39 14.21 1.95 2.97
C GLY A 39 14.97 0.62 2.87
N CYS A 40 14.39 -0.50 3.30
CA CYS A 40 15.06 -1.81 3.24
C CYS A 40 15.13 -2.43 1.83
N GLY A 41 14.59 -1.76 0.80
CA GLY A 41 14.65 -2.21 -0.60
C GLY A 41 13.79 -3.42 -0.94
N HIS A 42 12.99 -3.95 -0.02
CA HIS A 42 12.09 -5.08 -0.32
C HIS A 42 10.89 -4.60 -1.14
N ARG A 43 10.53 -5.35 -2.18
CA ARG A 43 9.32 -5.12 -2.96
C ARG A 43 8.08 -5.47 -2.13
N ILE A 44 7.14 -4.55 -2.09
CA ILE A 44 5.84 -4.71 -1.47
C ILE A 44 4.80 -4.62 -2.57
N ASP A 45 3.95 -5.62 -2.65
CA ASP A 45 2.81 -5.67 -3.54
C ASP A 45 1.54 -5.65 -2.68
N THR A 46 0.64 -4.72 -2.96
CA THR A 46 -0.64 -4.56 -2.29
C THR A 46 -1.76 -4.66 -3.32
N PRO A 47 -2.36 -5.85 -3.49
CA PRO A 47 -3.53 -6.04 -4.34
C PRO A 47 -4.71 -5.17 -3.87
N ILE A 48 -5.37 -4.52 -4.83
CA ILE A 48 -6.57 -3.73 -4.59
C ILE A 48 -7.77 -4.66 -4.71
N ASP A 49 -8.45 -4.92 -3.59
CA ASP A 49 -9.63 -5.77 -3.53
C ASP A 49 -10.60 -5.24 -2.47
N ILE A 50 -11.85 -5.68 -2.52
CA ILE A 50 -12.89 -5.40 -1.53
C ILE A 50 -12.45 -5.87 -0.14
N ASP A 51 -11.83 -7.04 -0.07
CA ASP A 51 -11.41 -7.70 1.18
C ASP A 51 -9.94 -7.47 1.56
N GLU A 52 -9.19 -6.74 0.73
CA GLU A 52 -7.75 -6.48 0.93
C GLU A 52 -7.43 -4.97 1.04
N TRP A 53 -6.51 -4.47 0.21
CA TRP A 53 -6.15 -3.05 0.21
C TRP A 53 -7.10 -2.25 -0.67
N LYS A 54 -7.35 -1.01 -0.25
CA LYS A 54 -8.13 -0.01 -0.96
C LYS A 54 -7.23 1.14 -1.30
N LEU A 55 -7.22 1.51 -2.58
CA LEU A 55 -6.58 2.71 -3.08
C LEU A 55 -7.58 3.85 -3.09
N LEU A 56 -7.25 4.95 -2.42
CA LEU A 56 -7.96 6.22 -2.55
C LEU A 56 -7.11 7.17 -3.38
N TYR A 57 -7.70 7.76 -4.42
CA TYR A 57 -7.08 8.79 -5.23
C TYR A 57 -7.99 10.01 -5.30
N ASN A 58 -7.48 11.16 -4.88
CA ASN A 58 -8.24 12.42 -4.81
C ASN A 58 -7.91 13.39 -5.97
N GLY A 59 -7.25 12.90 -7.03
CA GLY A 59 -6.77 13.73 -8.14
C GLY A 59 -5.42 14.43 -7.90
N LYS A 60 -4.88 14.38 -6.68
CA LYS A 60 -3.57 14.98 -6.33
C LYS A 60 -2.58 14.00 -5.73
N GLY A 61 -3.05 13.03 -4.94
CA GLY A 61 -2.21 12.04 -4.29
C GLY A 61 -3.01 10.79 -3.95
N ILE A 62 -2.29 9.75 -3.56
CA ILE A 62 -2.88 8.46 -3.20
C ILE A 62 -2.82 8.18 -1.71
N SER A 63 -3.78 7.40 -1.23
CA SER A 63 -3.75 6.78 0.09
C SER A 63 -4.08 5.30 -0.02
N LEU A 64 -3.46 4.47 0.84
CA LEU A 64 -3.74 3.05 0.94
C LEU A 64 -4.34 2.71 2.31
N LEU A 65 -5.37 1.87 2.28
CA LEU A 65 -6.07 1.38 3.46
C LEU A 65 -6.21 -0.14 3.36
N PRO A 66 -6.00 -0.92 4.43
CA PRO A 66 -5.49 -0.49 5.74
C PRO A 66 -3.99 -0.16 5.67
N SER A 67 -3.36 0.01 6.83
CA SER A 67 -1.90 0.09 6.95
C SER A 67 -1.19 -1.11 6.30
N ILE A 68 0.02 -0.89 5.81
CA ILE A 68 0.92 -1.92 5.30
C ILE A 68 1.78 -2.44 6.46
N GLY A 69 1.61 -3.73 6.80
CA GLY A 69 2.36 -4.43 7.83
C GLY A 69 3.25 -5.50 7.21
N ASN A 70 4.56 -5.30 7.29
CA ASN A 70 5.56 -6.14 6.63
C ASN A 70 6.23 -7.10 7.62
N TRP A 71 5.44 -7.93 8.29
CA TRP A 71 5.90 -8.80 9.38
C TRP A 71 6.73 -9.99 8.89
N ASP A 72 6.53 -10.41 7.64
CA ASP A 72 7.20 -11.57 7.05
C ASP A 72 8.59 -11.23 6.46
N ILE A 73 9.02 -9.96 6.53
CA ILE A 73 10.34 -9.52 6.08
C ILE A 73 11.16 -8.93 7.24
N PRO A 74 12.50 -8.94 7.18
CA PRO A 74 13.37 -8.63 8.33
C PRO A 74 13.17 -7.24 8.94
N CYS A 75 12.66 -6.28 8.17
CA CYS A 75 12.46 -4.93 8.68
C CYS A 75 11.22 -4.78 9.58
N HIS A 76 10.31 -5.76 9.60
CA HIS A 76 9.07 -5.79 10.39
C HIS A 76 8.32 -4.44 10.40
N SER A 77 8.38 -3.71 9.27
CA SER A 77 7.96 -2.32 9.24
C SER A 77 6.44 -2.22 9.14
N HIS A 78 5.87 -1.22 9.81
CA HIS A 78 4.43 -0.98 9.78
C HIS A 78 4.16 0.51 9.54
N TYR A 79 3.46 0.83 8.45
CA TYR A 79 3.21 2.20 8.05
C TYR A 79 1.89 2.36 7.28
N PHE A 80 1.42 3.59 7.19
CA PHE A 80 0.37 4.03 6.29
C PHE A 80 0.98 4.74 5.10
N ILE A 81 0.30 4.71 3.96
CA ILE A 81 0.54 5.66 2.86
C ILE A 81 -0.70 6.55 2.80
N THR A 82 -0.54 7.84 3.07
CA THR A 82 -1.62 8.82 3.06
C THR A 82 -1.18 10.09 2.34
N ASN A 83 -1.94 10.49 1.33
CA ASN A 83 -1.66 11.64 0.46
C ASN A 83 -0.20 11.68 -0.02
N ASP A 84 0.28 10.57 -0.60
CA ASP A 84 1.66 10.37 -1.05
C ASP A 84 2.72 10.49 0.07
N VAL A 85 2.34 10.30 1.33
CA VAL A 85 3.29 10.30 2.45
C VAL A 85 3.22 8.98 3.19
N ALA A 86 4.36 8.30 3.30
CA ALA A 86 4.52 7.15 4.15
C ALA A 86 4.69 7.61 5.60
N VAL A 87 3.83 7.17 6.51
CA VAL A 87 3.84 7.55 7.93
C VAL A 87 3.93 6.28 8.79
N PRO A 88 4.87 6.17 9.75
CA PRO A 88 4.94 5.01 10.64
C PRO A 88 3.63 4.82 11.43
N CYS A 89 3.19 3.57 11.61
CA CYS A 89 2.10 3.25 12.56
C CYS A 89 2.71 3.25 13.97
N GLU A 90 2.46 4.32 14.75
CA GLU A 90 3.04 4.51 16.09
C GLU A 90 2.32 3.71 17.19
N ASN A 91 1.05 3.34 16.98
CA ASN A 91 0.24 2.59 17.93
C ASN A 91 -0.18 1.28 17.29
N LYS A 92 0.18 0.12 17.89
CA LYS A 92 -0.15 -1.27 17.47
C LYS A 92 -1.46 -1.33 16.65
N CYS A 93 -1.40 -1.04 15.34
CA CYS A 93 -2.58 -1.06 14.50
C CYS A 93 -2.91 -2.55 14.39
N LYS A 94 -3.85 -3.03 15.21
CA LYS A 94 -4.14 -4.45 15.36
C LYS A 94 -4.34 -5.03 13.97
N ARG A 95 -3.71 -6.18 13.70
CA ARG A 95 -3.96 -6.98 12.49
C ARG A 95 -5.47 -7.01 12.27
N HIS A 96 -5.96 -6.31 11.24
CA HIS A 96 -7.36 -6.46 10.84
C HIS A 96 -7.49 -7.92 10.40
N LYS A 97 -8.04 -8.77 11.29
CA LYS A 97 -8.39 -10.14 10.92
C LYS A 97 -9.32 -10.01 9.72
N LYS A 98 -8.93 -10.56 8.56
CA LYS A 98 -9.77 -10.70 7.36
C LYS A 98 -11.13 -11.22 7.82
N ARG A 99 -12.11 -10.34 7.97
CA ARG A 99 -13.45 -10.69 8.38
C ARG A 99 -14.17 -10.91 7.07
N PHE A 100 -14.24 -12.17 6.64
CA PHE A 100 -15.11 -12.60 5.54
C PHE A 100 -16.51 -12.06 5.82
N LEU A 101 -16.86 -10.93 5.21
CA LEU A 101 -18.22 -10.42 5.17
C LEU A 101 -18.74 -10.71 3.78
N LYS A 102 -19.18 -11.96 3.65
CA LYS A 102 -19.97 -12.43 2.53
C LYS A 102 -21.25 -11.57 2.45
N LEU A 103 -21.38 -10.89 1.31
CA LEU A 103 -22.60 -10.45 0.62
C LEU A 103 -23.35 -9.14 0.99
N TRP A 104 -23.90 -8.60 -0.12
CA TRP A 104 -25.13 -7.82 -0.33
C TRP A 104 -25.02 -6.29 -0.43
N TRP A 105 -24.43 -5.80 -1.54
CA TRP A 105 -24.70 -4.46 -2.07
C TRP A 105 -24.78 -4.49 -3.61
N TYR A 106 -25.71 -5.25 -4.17
CA TYR A 106 -26.29 -5.00 -5.50
C TYR A 106 -27.69 -5.65 -5.52
N LYS A 107 -28.70 -4.84 -5.21
CA LYS A 107 -30.10 -5.07 -5.55
C LYS A 107 -30.67 -3.75 -6.03
#